data_AF-A0A954FTK3-F1
#
_entry.id   AF-A0A954FTK3-F1
#
_cell.length_a   1.000
_cell.length_b   1.000
_cell.length_c   1.000
_cell.angle_alpha   90.00
_cell.angle_beta   90.00
_cell.angle_gamma   90.00
#
_symmetry.space_group_name_H-M   'P 1'
#
loop_
_entity.id
_entity.type
_entity.pdbx_description
1 polymer ?
#
loop_
_entity_poly.entity_id
_entity_poly.type
_entity_poly.pdbx_seq_one_letter_code
_entity_poly.pdbx_strand_id
1 'polypeptide(L)'
;SAVNSVTGSVGESEIADIILDDINNTFFAIFLNEGKVWSRSQEEYLPPIYLNAISDIVISENASEQTVNLSGIAASGLGFTHLRVTATSSNTSLIPDPVTSYSSPDSVGSLTFTPVANQSGFVTITVTILDGGLDRDLGTTGDNNTFQRTFDVTVTTLVDIDLRVVNSPTEVQSNGEVSVLPDHENRVNEWSSFWVEIWVDTTNAASQGIFSTTLGLNYHTEYVSATSIEYGAGFTENQTGTINDPGGAIENLSAETNVTNLGISEYLLFARVKFESLADDSVDIDIANQMIGPYDLEFSISSPEVSLVSSNPVQTNLSPFEGTSIWANPFDLNDNDMVDFRDLILFASVYHDIPSESSNDYAWFSDYNQNDQVEFRDLILFASNYRKSKAGDSALNYPADFPDAWGDPLLVSMQPQTKMKTANLTQGAAEQVLEKAIEQVSEQFTPEMNQSLSGIEVKVVDLSGATLGRAVPGTIYLDVNAAGYGWFVDSTPLDHSEFAVDSQLSLIALPESAAAGRIDLWTVILHELGHLVGYEHESAGLMEETLSPGVRKLSAWNADSDLFFASVQEEAELLPF
;
A
#
# COMPACT_ATOMS: atom_id res chain seq x y z
N SER A 1 63.87 -52.45 -4.86
CA SER A 1 63.26 -53.78 -4.94
C SER A 1 63.02 -54.24 -3.52
N ALA A 2 61.81 -54.26 -2.98
CA ALA A 2 60.62 -54.88 -3.54
C ALA A 2 59.38 -53.96 -3.55
N VAL A 3 58.61 -54.12 -4.62
CA VAL A 3 57.23 -53.70 -4.78
C VAL A 3 56.35 -54.69 -4.01
N ASN A 4 55.34 -54.19 -3.30
CA ASN A 4 54.07 -54.91 -3.14
C ASN A 4 52.94 -53.88 -3.23
N SER A 5 52.34 -53.79 -4.43
CA SER A 5 51.04 -53.15 -4.63
C SER A 5 49.95 -54.08 -4.14
N VAL A 6 48.88 -53.56 -3.53
CA VAL A 6 47.54 -54.14 -3.70
C VAL A 6 46.53 -52.99 -3.77
N THR A 7 46.13 -52.65 -4.99
CA THR A 7 44.81 -52.11 -5.29
C THR A 7 43.79 -53.22 -5.02
N GLY A 8 42.99 -53.08 -3.97
CA GLY A 8 41.88 -53.97 -3.63
C GLY A 8 40.64 -53.14 -3.34
N SER A 9 39.51 -53.52 -3.93
CA SER A 9 38.21 -52.90 -3.67
C SER A 9 37.89 -52.97 -2.17
N VAL A 10 37.60 -51.83 -1.56
CA VAL A 10 37.20 -51.70 -0.16
C VAL A 10 35.79 -52.30 0.00
N GLY A 11 35.73 -53.61 0.22
CA GLY A 11 34.56 -54.25 0.83
C GLY A 11 34.76 -54.23 2.33
N GLU A 12 33.82 -53.63 3.06
CA GLU A 12 33.55 -53.74 4.52
C GLU A 12 34.70 -54.27 5.41
N SER A 13 35.81 -53.55 5.50
CA SER A 13 36.87 -53.85 6.48
C SER A 13 36.65 -53.03 7.75
N GLU A 14 36.31 -53.71 8.85
CA GLU A 14 36.24 -53.11 10.20
C GLU A 14 37.63 -52.72 10.71
N ILE A 15 37.75 -51.51 11.26
CA ILE A 15 38.96 -51.01 11.93
C ILE A 15 39.01 -51.64 13.32
N ALA A 16 40.14 -52.28 13.64
CA ALA A 16 40.44 -52.94 14.90
C ALA A 16 40.84 -51.95 16.00
N ASP A 17 41.70 -51.01 15.63
CA ASP A 17 42.46 -50.18 16.55
C ASP A 17 43.11 -49.03 15.77
N ILE A 18 43.16 -47.85 16.38
CA ILE A 18 43.86 -46.68 15.84
C ILE A 18 44.93 -46.28 16.85
N ILE A 19 46.20 -46.35 16.45
CA ILE A 19 47.33 -45.94 17.29
C ILE A 19 47.76 -44.55 16.85
N LEU A 20 47.59 -43.56 17.73
CA LEU A 20 48.17 -42.23 17.56
C LEU A 20 49.66 -42.24 17.89
N ASP A 21 50.48 -41.71 16.97
CA ASP A 21 51.88 -41.39 17.19
C ASP A 21 52.03 -39.87 17.28
N ASP A 22 51.91 -39.38 18.52
CA ASP A 22 51.99 -37.96 18.87
C ASP A 22 53.36 -37.33 18.52
N ILE A 23 54.40 -38.15 18.30
CA ILE A 23 55.76 -37.66 17.97
C ILE A 23 55.85 -37.30 16.48
N ASN A 24 55.14 -38.02 15.62
CA ASN A 24 55.19 -37.87 14.17
C ASN A 24 53.92 -37.25 13.57
N ASN A 25 52.90 -36.96 14.39
CA ASN A 25 51.58 -36.50 13.95
C ASN A 25 50.95 -37.46 12.91
N THR A 26 51.15 -38.76 13.13
CA THR A 26 50.66 -39.85 12.27
C THR A 26 49.82 -40.80 13.08
N PHE A 27 48.85 -41.48 12.46
CA PHE A 27 48.12 -42.55 13.09
C PHE A 27 48.30 -43.86 12.31
N PHE A 28 48.17 -44.99 12.99
CA PHE A 28 48.17 -46.32 12.38
C PHE A 28 46.77 -46.90 12.50
N ALA A 29 46.13 -47.22 11.38
CA ALA A 29 44.85 -47.92 11.38
C ALA A 29 45.11 -49.43 11.20
N ILE A 30 44.72 -50.22 12.20
CA ILE A 30 44.80 -51.67 12.17
C ILE A 30 43.45 -52.19 11.68
N PHE A 31 43.40 -53.04 10.67
CA PHE A 31 42.16 -53.63 10.15
C PHE A 31 42.07 -55.11 10.53
N LEU A 32 40.94 -55.54 11.11
CA LEU A 32 40.80 -56.88 11.71
C LEU A 32 40.88 -58.04 10.71
N ASN A 33 40.52 -57.81 9.45
CA ASN A 33 40.24 -58.91 8.52
C ASN A 33 41.38 -59.28 7.55
N GLU A 34 42.55 -58.63 7.60
CA GLU A 34 43.63 -58.92 6.64
C GLU A 34 45.01 -59.20 7.24
N GLY A 35 45.22 -59.13 8.55
CA GLY A 35 46.56 -59.29 9.14
C GLY A 35 47.60 -58.29 8.57
N LYS A 36 47.12 -57.18 8.01
CA LYS A 36 47.93 -56.07 7.45
C LYS A 36 47.67 -54.81 8.27
N VAL A 37 48.75 -54.15 8.66
CA VAL A 37 48.72 -52.80 9.25
C VAL A 37 48.83 -51.79 8.11
N TRP A 38 47.90 -50.85 8.04
CA TRP A 38 48.00 -49.72 7.11
C TRP A 38 48.53 -48.50 7.87
N SER A 39 49.67 -47.96 7.44
CA SER A 39 50.21 -46.70 7.94
C SER A 39 49.89 -45.58 6.95
N ARG A 40 49.21 -44.52 7.38
CA ARG A 40 48.96 -43.32 6.55
C ARG A 40 49.16 -42.08 7.42
N SER A 41 49.87 -41.08 6.92
CA SER A 41 50.01 -39.79 7.61
C SER A 41 48.75 -38.94 7.42
N GLN A 42 48.43 -38.11 8.41
CA GLN A 42 47.30 -37.16 8.36
C GLN A 42 47.49 -36.07 7.27
N GLU A 43 48.71 -35.92 6.74
CA GLU A 43 49.12 -34.82 5.86
C GLU A 43 48.87 -35.02 4.35
N GLU A 44 48.34 -36.18 3.90
CA GLU A 44 48.11 -36.39 2.46
C GLU A 44 46.77 -35.77 2.00
N TYR A 45 46.76 -34.43 1.83
CA TYR A 45 45.81 -33.58 1.06
C TYR A 45 44.33 -34.06 1.04
N LEU A 46 43.77 -34.44 2.19
CA LEU A 46 42.33 -34.64 2.28
C LEU A 46 41.64 -33.28 2.17
N PRO A 47 40.56 -33.14 1.38
CA PRO A 47 39.79 -31.90 1.35
C PRO A 47 39.34 -31.59 2.79
N PRO A 48 39.43 -30.32 3.24
CA PRO A 48 39.01 -29.96 4.59
C PRO A 48 37.51 -30.17 4.75
N ILE A 49 37.05 -30.34 6.00
CA ILE A 49 35.62 -30.23 6.31
C ILE A 49 35.14 -28.88 5.78
N TYR A 50 33.99 -28.89 5.11
CA TYR A 50 33.49 -27.73 4.43
C TYR A 50 31.98 -27.57 4.65
N LEU A 51 31.57 -26.31 4.77
CA LEU A 51 30.19 -25.85 4.74
C LEU A 51 30.19 -24.52 3.98
N ASN A 52 29.26 -24.39 3.04
CA ASN A 52 29.07 -23.13 2.32
C ASN A 52 28.77 -21.99 3.30
N ALA A 53 29.06 -20.76 2.87
CA ALA A 53 28.63 -19.59 3.63
C ALA A 53 27.11 -19.60 3.78
N ILE A 54 26.64 -19.17 4.95
CA ILE A 54 25.23 -18.99 5.27
C ILE A 54 25.00 -17.48 5.32
N SER A 55 23.98 -16.99 4.63
CA SER A 55 23.66 -15.57 4.64
C SER A 55 23.01 -15.17 5.96
N ASP A 56 23.28 -13.94 6.38
CA ASP A 56 22.60 -13.33 7.52
C ASP A 56 21.09 -13.17 7.23
N ILE A 57 20.29 -13.12 8.29
CA ILE A 57 18.83 -13.11 8.21
C ILE A 57 18.28 -11.95 9.03
N VAL A 58 17.31 -11.21 8.46
CA VAL A 58 16.52 -10.21 9.18
C VAL A 58 15.08 -10.72 9.27
N ILE A 59 14.53 -10.78 10.48
CA ILE A 59 13.17 -11.23 10.77
C ILE A 59 12.49 -10.31 11.78
N SER A 60 11.17 -10.27 11.80
CA SER A 60 10.44 -9.57 12.86
C SER A 60 10.44 -10.35 14.18
N GLU A 61 10.28 -9.64 15.30
CA GLU A 61 10.21 -10.17 16.68
C GLU A 61 9.11 -11.22 16.93
N ASN A 62 8.16 -11.35 16.01
CA ASN A 62 7.07 -12.32 16.06
C ASN A 62 7.00 -13.18 14.77
N ALA A 63 8.11 -13.29 14.04
CA ALA A 63 8.18 -14.13 12.86
C ALA A 63 7.89 -15.60 13.20
N SER A 64 7.21 -16.29 12.28
CA SER A 64 7.01 -17.74 12.38
C SER A 64 8.34 -18.50 12.31
N GLU A 65 8.28 -19.83 12.43
CA GLU A 65 9.46 -20.68 12.29
C GLU A 65 10.22 -20.38 10.99
N GLN A 66 11.52 -20.16 11.14
CA GLN A 66 12.47 -19.93 10.07
C GLN A 66 13.15 -21.25 9.72
N THR A 67 13.35 -21.49 8.42
CA THR A 67 14.12 -22.64 7.92
C THR A 67 15.32 -22.15 7.14
N VAL A 68 16.52 -22.53 7.58
CA VAL A 68 17.79 -22.22 6.91
C VAL A 68 18.33 -23.48 6.27
N ASN A 69 18.47 -23.47 4.95
CA ASN A 69 19.05 -24.58 4.21
C ASN A 69 20.58 -24.54 4.28
N LEU A 70 21.16 -25.68 4.64
CA LEU A 70 22.61 -25.90 4.65
C LEU A 70 23.01 -26.62 3.37
N SER A 71 24.13 -26.22 2.78
CA SER A 71 24.64 -26.82 1.55
C SER A 71 26.16 -26.94 1.54
N GLY A 72 26.66 -27.85 0.72
CA GLY A 72 28.10 -28.09 0.61
C GLY A 72 28.69 -28.74 1.87
N ILE A 73 27.87 -29.42 2.67
CA ILE A 73 28.35 -30.21 3.81
C ILE A 73 29.27 -31.29 3.27
N ALA A 74 30.54 -31.25 3.65
CA ALA A 74 31.52 -32.25 3.27
C ALA A 74 32.44 -32.55 4.44
N ALA A 75 32.73 -33.83 4.65
CA ALA A 75 33.68 -34.28 5.66
C ALA A 75 35.11 -34.14 5.16
N SER A 76 36.06 -34.32 6.07
CA SER A 76 37.46 -34.50 5.69
C SER A 76 37.73 -35.95 5.27
N GLY A 77 37.93 -36.24 3.98
CA GLY A 77 38.50 -37.53 3.57
C GLY A 77 37.94 -38.26 2.35
N LEU A 78 38.33 -39.55 2.24
CA LEU A 78 38.17 -40.44 1.06
C LEU A 78 36.80 -41.15 0.97
N GLY A 79 35.70 -40.48 1.33
CA GLY A 79 34.34 -40.96 0.99
C GLY A 79 33.66 -41.91 1.99
N PHE A 80 34.17 -42.04 3.22
CA PHE A 80 33.48 -42.75 4.30
C PHE A 80 33.37 -41.85 5.53
N THR A 81 32.18 -41.32 5.80
CA THR A 81 32.04 -40.16 6.69
C THR A 81 30.83 -40.33 7.61
N HIS A 82 31.04 -40.10 8.90
CA HIS A 82 29.97 -39.99 9.87
C HIS A 82 30.00 -38.58 10.45
N LEU A 83 29.09 -37.74 9.97
CA LEU A 83 29.01 -36.33 10.32
C LEU A 83 27.86 -36.09 11.29
N ARG A 84 28.08 -35.18 12.23
CA ARG A 84 27.02 -34.57 13.03
C ARG A 84 27.05 -33.07 12.85
N VAL A 85 25.89 -32.51 12.51
CA VAL A 85 25.67 -31.07 12.45
C VAL A 85 24.93 -30.66 13.70
N THR A 86 25.42 -29.64 14.39
CA THR A 86 24.73 -28.98 15.51
C THR A 86 24.73 -27.47 15.30
N ALA A 87 23.78 -26.77 15.89
CA ALA A 87 23.74 -25.30 15.89
C ALA A 87 23.53 -24.79 17.32
N THR A 88 24.14 -23.65 17.63
CA THR A 88 24.01 -22.97 18.92
C THR A 88 23.80 -21.49 18.70
N SER A 89 23.03 -20.87 19.60
CA SER A 89 22.72 -19.45 19.59
C SER A 89 23.55 -18.69 20.62
N SER A 90 24.08 -17.52 20.26
CA SER A 90 24.76 -16.63 21.21
C SER A 90 23.81 -16.03 22.26
N ASN A 91 22.50 -16.03 22.00
CA ASN A 91 21.47 -15.54 22.92
C ASN A 91 20.20 -16.40 22.84
N THR A 92 20.15 -17.45 23.68
CA THR A 92 19.02 -18.38 23.76
C THR A 92 17.73 -17.78 24.32
N SER A 93 17.78 -16.57 24.90
CA SER A 93 16.58 -15.84 25.33
C SER A 93 15.90 -15.08 24.19
N LEU A 94 16.60 -14.85 23.07
CA LEU A 94 16.07 -14.22 21.86
C LEU A 94 15.79 -15.28 20.77
N ILE A 95 16.75 -16.17 20.50
CA ILE A 95 16.58 -17.31 19.60
C ILE A 95 17.11 -18.55 20.30
N PRO A 96 16.27 -19.54 20.66
CA PRO A 96 16.73 -20.82 21.20
C PRO A 96 17.70 -21.52 20.25
N ASP A 97 18.50 -22.46 20.76
CA ASP A 97 19.42 -23.23 19.92
C ASP A 97 18.66 -23.88 18.73
N PRO A 98 19.06 -23.63 17.47
CA PRO A 98 18.33 -24.13 16.32
C PRO A 98 18.30 -25.65 16.26
N VAL A 99 17.15 -26.21 15.87
CA VAL A 99 16.99 -27.63 15.65
C VAL A 99 17.61 -28.00 14.31
N THR A 100 18.54 -28.93 14.33
CA THR A 100 19.25 -29.39 13.13
C THR A 100 18.57 -30.62 12.54
N SER A 101 18.19 -30.56 11.26
CA SER A 101 17.74 -31.73 10.50
C SER A 101 18.82 -32.09 9.47
N TYR A 102 19.60 -33.13 9.78
CA TYR A 102 20.71 -33.58 8.96
C TYR A 102 20.85 -35.11 9.06
N SER A 103 21.01 -35.76 7.91
CA SER A 103 21.32 -37.19 7.82
C SER A 103 22.70 -37.37 7.22
N SER A 104 23.64 -37.95 7.98
CA SER A 104 24.96 -38.26 7.42
C SER A 104 24.85 -39.35 6.35
N PRO A 105 25.57 -39.26 5.21
CA PRO A 105 26.58 -38.27 4.85
C PRO A 105 26.06 -37.24 3.81
N ASP A 106 24.81 -36.81 3.91
CA ASP A 106 24.21 -35.91 2.91
C ASP A 106 25.03 -34.61 2.77
N SER A 107 25.04 -34.04 1.56
CA SER A 107 25.70 -32.77 1.27
C SER A 107 24.85 -31.54 1.61
N VAL A 108 23.63 -31.79 2.11
CA VAL A 108 22.61 -30.80 2.45
C VAL A 108 21.97 -31.15 3.79
N GLY A 109 21.41 -30.14 4.44
CA GLY A 109 20.65 -30.27 5.68
C GLY A 109 19.85 -28.99 5.93
N SER A 110 19.20 -28.88 7.09
CA SER A 110 18.53 -27.64 7.48
C SER A 110 18.64 -27.36 8.97
N LEU A 111 18.45 -26.09 9.30
CA LEU A 111 18.24 -25.60 10.66
C LEU A 111 16.85 -25.00 10.74
N THR A 112 16.12 -25.25 11.82
CA THR A 112 14.91 -24.50 12.13
C THR A 112 15.01 -23.80 13.48
N PHE A 113 14.47 -22.60 13.55
CA PHE A 113 14.37 -21.82 14.79
C PHE A 113 13.18 -20.86 14.72
N THR A 114 12.66 -20.46 15.87
CA THR A 114 11.63 -19.41 15.99
C THR A 114 12.13 -18.39 17.01
N PRO A 115 12.09 -17.07 16.73
CA PRO A 115 12.41 -16.07 17.74
C PRO A 115 11.45 -16.17 18.92
N VAL A 116 11.93 -15.86 20.12
CA VAL A 116 11.06 -15.73 21.29
C VAL A 116 10.15 -14.53 21.08
N ALA A 117 8.85 -14.73 21.23
CA ALA A 117 7.85 -13.69 20.97
C ALA A 117 8.16 -12.39 21.71
N ASN A 118 7.94 -11.27 21.04
CA ASN A 118 8.11 -9.91 21.56
C ASN A 118 9.55 -9.60 22.04
N GLN A 119 10.56 -10.26 21.46
CA GLN A 119 11.97 -9.98 21.73
C GLN A 119 12.66 -9.55 20.44
N SER A 120 13.52 -8.53 20.53
CA SER A 120 14.32 -8.02 19.41
C SER A 120 15.80 -7.88 19.79
N GLY A 121 16.66 -7.82 18.77
CA GLY A 121 18.10 -7.69 18.95
C GLY A 121 18.91 -8.46 17.92
N PHE A 122 20.18 -8.72 18.26
CA PHE A 122 21.14 -9.42 17.39
C PHE A 122 21.54 -10.76 18.00
N VAL A 123 21.61 -11.79 17.17
CA VAL A 123 22.09 -13.13 17.55
C VAL A 123 23.08 -13.61 16.50
N THR A 124 24.15 -14.26 16.93
CA THR A 124 25.04 -15.00 16.04
C THR A 124 24.77 -16.49 16.24
N ILE A 125 24.39 -17.18 15.17
CA ILE A 125 24.20 -18.63 15.17
C ILE A 125 25.51 -19.30 14.75
N THR A 126 26.03 -20.21 15.57
CA THR A 126 27.22 -21.01 15.25
C THR A 126 26.82 -22.42 14.87
N VAL A 127 27.03 -22.78 13.60
CA VAL A 127 26.83 -24.13 13.06
C VAL A 127 28.14 -24.89 13.15
N THR A 128 28.14 -26.03 13.82
CA THR A 128 29.30 -26.90 14.00
C THR A 128 29.09 -28.20 13.24
N ILE A 129 30.02 -28.54 12.37
CA ILE A 129 30.16 -29.88 11.78
C ILE A 129 31.21 -30.62 12.58
N LEU A 130 30.82 -31.74 13.18
CA LEU A 130 31.71 -32.70 13.79
C LEU A 130 31.85 -33.90 12.84
N ASP A 131 33.08 -34.22 12.50
CA ASP A 131 33.48 -35.37 11.69
C ASP A 131 34.07 -36.44 12.62
N GLY A 132 33.54 -37.66 12.55
CA GLY A 132 33.98 -38.82 13.35
C GLY A 132 35.36 -39.36 12.99
N GLY A 133 36.17 -38.59 12.26
CA GLY A 133 37.53 -38.99 11.90
C GLY A 133 37.58 -40.29 11.09
N LEU A 134 38.57 -41.11 11.39
CA LEU A 134 38.91 -42.31 10.66
C LEU A 134 38.16 -43.53 11.17
N ASP A 135 37.89 -43.59 12.47
CA ASP A 135 37.08 -44.65 13.08
C ASP A 135 35.57 -44.49 12.83
N ARG A 136 35.14 -43.27 12.44
CA ARG A 136 33.75 -42.89 12.14
C ARG A 136 32.86 -42.89 13.38
N ASP A 137 33.43 -42.89 14.56
CA ASP A 137 32.70 -42.90 15.82
C ASP A 137 32.79 -41.51 16.46
N LEU A 138 31.67 -40.79 16.47
CA LEU A 138 31.59 -39.47 17.09
C LEU A 138 31.79 -39.52 18.61
N GLY A 139 31.75 -40.70 19.24
CA GLY A 139 32.01 -40.93 20.65
C GLY A 139 33.49 -40.99 21.02
N THR A 140 34.39 -41.28 20.07
CA THR A 140 35.85 -41.36 20.27
C THR A 140 36.51 -40.07 19.83
N THR A 141 36.65 -39.13 20.76
CA THR A 141 37.09 -37.75 20.42
C THR A 141 38.57 -37.61 19.98
N GLY A 142 39.31 -38.70 19.83
CA GLY A 142 40.76 -38.69 19.58
C GLY A 142 41.14 -38.25 18.16
N ASP A 143 40.34 -38.63 17.17
CA ASP A 143 40.53 -38.31 15.74
C ASP A 143 39.39 -37.46 15.16
N ASN A 144 38.39 -37.12 15.99
CA ASN A 144 37.32 -36.20 15.60
C ASN A 144 37.86 -34.86 15.12
N ASN A 145 37.27 -34.36 14.04
CA ASN A 145 37.61 -33.05 13.47
C ASN A 145 36.37 -32.14 13.46
N THR A 146 36.58 -30.84 13.63
CA THR A 146 35.48 -29.87 13.76
C THR A 146 35.64 -28.71 12.81
N PHE A 147 34.54 -28.30 12.19
CA PHE A 147 34.45 -27.07 11.40
C PHE A 147 33.26 -26.23 11.85
N GLN A 148 33.42 -24.92 11.84
CA GLN A 148 32.37 -23.99 12.25
C GLN A 148 32.09 -22.94 11.18
N ARG A 149 30.82 -22.58 11.05
CA ARG A 149 30.35 -21.38 10.34
C ARG A 149 29.42 -20.60 11.23
N THR A 150 29.42 -19.29 11.04
CA THR A 150 28.50 -18.39 11.70
C THR A 150 27.70 -17.61 10.68
N PHE A 151 26.51 -17.20 11.07
CA PHE A 151 25.71 -16.17 10.41
C PHE A 151 24.93 -15.41 11.48
N ASP A 152 24.63 -14.16 11.19
CA ASP A 152 23.88 -13.29 12.10
C ASP A 152 22.39 -13.34 11.80
N VAL A 153 21.59 -13.30 12.86
CA VAL A 153 20.14 -13.13 12.82
C VAL A 153 19.80 -11.83 13.54
N THR A 154 19.22 -10.90 12.79
CA THR A 154 18.72 -9.63 13.30
C THR A 154 17.21 -9.76 13.48
N VAL A 155 16.74 -9.63 14.71
CA VAL A 155 15.32 -9.68 15.05
C VAL A 155 14.83 -8.26 15.29
N THR A 156 14.02 -7.72 14.39
CA THR A 156 13.56 -6.32 14.39
C THR A 156 12.26 -6.13 15.17
N THR A 157 12.15 -4.99 15.86
CA THR A 157 10.86 -4.48 16.35
C THR A 157 10.19 -3.64 15.26
N LEU A 158 8.87 -3.78 15.13
CA LEU A 158 8.07 -3.02 14.17
C LEU A 158 7.66 -1.67 14.78
N VAL A 159 7.92 -0.59 14.05
CA VAL A 159 7.42 0.75 14.35
C VAL A 159 6.56 1.21 13.20
N ASP A 160 5.35 1.67 13.50
CA ASP A 160 4.44 2.24 12.51
C ASP A 160 4.56 3.76 12.50
N ILE A 161 4.42 4.35 11.31
CA ILE A 161 4.31 5.79 11.09
C ILE A 161 2.98 6.06 10.39
N ASP A 162 2.17 6.91 11.01
CA ASP A 162 0.86 7.31 10.53
C ASP A 162 0.84 8.79 10.15
N LEU A 163 0.27 9.08 8.98
CA LEU A 163 0.04 10.45 8.52
C LEU A 163 -1.45 10.81 8.69
N ARG A 164 -1.75 11.97 9.26
CA ARG A 164 -3.11 12.50 9.37
C ARG A 164 -3.15 13.95 8.90
N VAL A 165 -4.19 14.30 8.16
CA VAL A 165 -4.45 15.68 7.76
C VAL A 165 -5.62 16.16 8.61
N VAL A 166 -5.46 17.30 9.28
CA VAL A 166 -6.46 17.84 10.21
C VAL A 166 -6.61 19.34 10.01
N ASN A 167 -7.85 19.83 10.08
CA ASN A 167 -8.15 21.26 9.96
C ASN A 167 -7.66 22.09 11.16
N SER A 168 -7.49 21.44 12.32
CA SER A 168 -6.95 22.06 13.53
C SER A 168 -6.03 21.09 14.24
N PRO A 169 -4.93 21.55 14.87
CA PRO A 169 -3.99 20.66 15.52
C PRO A 169 -4.64 19.80 16.60
N THR A 170 -4.31 18.51 16.62
CA THR A 170 -4.87 17.55 17.57
C THR A 170 -4.47 17.88 19.00
N GLU A 171 -5.43 17.78 19.92
CA GLU A 171 -5.17 17.90 21.35
C GLU A 171 -4.48 16.63 21.86
N VAL A 172 -3.26 16.79 22.40
CA VAL A 172 -2.45 15.69 22.92
C VAL A 172 -2.30 15.76 24.44
N GLN A 173 -1.96 14.61 25.03
CA GLN A 173 -1.51 14.56 26.43
C GLN A 173 -0.21 15.36 26.63
N SER A 174 0.18 15.63 27.88
CA SER A 174 1.38 16.44 28.19
C SER A 174 2.70 15.85 27.68
N ASN A 175 2.72 14.55 27.41
CA ASN A 175 3.82 13.78 26.83
C ASN A 175 3.76 13.70 25.29
N GLY A 176 2.72 14.25 24.66
CA GLY A 176 2.53 14.21 23.21
C GLY A 176 1.84 12.95 22.69
N GLU A 177 1.23 12.13 23.55
CA GLU A 177 0.61 10.86 23.16
C GLU A 177 -0.93 10.95 23.07
N VAL A 178 -1.51 10.09 22.22
CA VAL A 178 -2.94 9.82 22.12
C VAL A 178 -3.21 8.32 22.04
N SER A 179 -4.34 7.88 22.59
CA SER A 179 -4.77 6.46 22.50
C SER A 179 -5.50 6.11 21.21
N VAL A 180 -5.97 7.12 20.47
CA VAL A 180 -6.70 6.99 19.20
C VAL A 180 -6.25 8.12 18.30
N LEU A 181 -5.89 7.81 17.06
CA LEU A 181 -5.52 8.80 16.06
C LEU A 181 -6.73 9.70 15.71
N PRO A 182 -6.52 10.97 15.36
CA PRO A 182 -7.58 11.82 14.84
C PRO A 182 -8.11 11.26 13.51
N ASP A 183 -9.34 11.66 13.17
CA ASP A 183 -9.90 11.42 11.85
C ASP A 183 -9.02 12.11 10.79
N HIS A 184 -8.94 11.50 9.61
CA HIS A 184 -8.19 12.04 8.48
C HIS A 184 -9.11 12.87 7.57
N GLU A 185 -8.70 14.10 7.27
CA GLU A 185 -9.34 14.94 6.27
C GLU A 185 -8.90 14.53 4.86
N ASN A 186 -9.79 13.84 4.17
CA ASN A 186 -9.64 13.45 2.76
C ASN A 186 -9.84 14.63 1.79
N ARG A 187 -10.26 15.80 2.28
CA ARG A 187 -10.40 17.02 1.50
C ARG A 187 -10.02 18.27 2.28
N VAL A 188 -9.42 19.23 1.60
CA VAL A 188 -9.13 20.58 2.11
C VAL A 188 -9.59 21.63 1.11
N ASN A 189 -9.80 22.85 1.59
CA ASN A 189 -10.19 23.97 0.73
C ASN A 189 -8.96 24.82 0.43
N GLU A 190 -8.88 25.36 -0.79
CA GLU A 190 -7.77 26.21 -1.23
C GLU A 190 -7.46 27.33 -0.22
N TRP A 191 -8.46 28.09 0.23
CA TRP A 191 -8.22 29.24 1.12
C TRP A 191 -8.20 28.88 2.61
N SER A 192 -7.97 27.61 2.94
CA SER A 192 -7.90 27.13 4.32
C SER A 192 -6.49 26.70 4.70
N SER A 193 -6.13 26.92 5.96
CA SER A 193 -4.94 26.32 6.55
C SER A 193 -5.29 24.99 7.19
N PHE A 194 -4.40 24.02 7.10
CA PHE A 194 -4.53 22.72 7.74
C PHE A 194 -3.17 22.24 8.25
N TRP A 195 -3.17 21.11 8.95
CA TRP A 195 -1.98 20.49 9.52
C TRP A 195 -1.84 19.07 9.01
N VAL A 196 -0.61 18.72 8.66
CA VAL A 196 -0.21 17.34 8.43
C VAL A 196 0.51 16.87 9.68
N GLU A 197 -0.10 15.94 10.42
CA GLU A 197 0.42 15.36 11.64
C GLU A 197 1.04 14.00 11.37
N ILE A 198 2.26 13.81 11.88
CA ILE A 198 3.01 12.57 11.75
C ILE A 198 3.08 11.91 13.12
N TRP A 199 2.56 10.70 13.19
CA TRP A 199 2.44 9.91 14.40
C TRP A 199 3.34 8.69 14.30
N VAL A 200 3.93 8.29 15.42
CA VAL A 200 4.80 7.11 15.50
C VAL A 200 4.42 6.25 16.70
N ASP A 201 4.41 4.94 16.53
CA ASP A 201 4.15 4.01 17.62
C ASP A 201 4.87 2.66 17.44
N THR A 202 5.02 1.96 18.57
CA THR A 202 5.46 0.57 18.59
C THR A 202 4.23 -0.31 18.87
N THR A 203 3.97 -1.25 17.96
CA THR A 203 2.79 -2.13 18.01
C THR A 203 2.84 -3.15 19.16
N ASN A 204 3.99 -3.32 19.79
CA ASN A 204 4.23 -4.28 20.86
C ASN A 204 4.36 -3.57 22.22
N ALA A 205 3.48 -3.91 23.16
CA ALA A 205 3.49 -3.36 24.53
C ALA A 205 4.75 -3.71 25.35
N ALA A 206 5.51 -4.73 24.94
CA ALA A 206 6.80 -5.08 25.52
C ALA A 206 7.97 -4.39 24.81
N SER A 207 7.70 -3.59 23.76
CA SER A 207 8.69 -2.77 23.10
C SER A 207 9.27 -1.72 24.05
N GLN A 208 10.35 -1.10 23.60
CA GLN A 208 10.92 0.07 24.23
C GLN A 208 10.34 1.34 23.63
N GLY A 209 10.48 2.45 24.37
CA GLY A 209 10.05 3.74 23.87
C GLY A 209 10.88 4.19 22.67
N ILE A 210 10.26 5.04 21.85
CA ILE A 210 10.89 5.70 20.72
C ILE A 210 11.92 6.71 21.25
N PHE A 211 13.11 6.75 20.64
CA PHE A 211 14.18 7.69 20.97
C PHE A 211 14.29 8.81 19.94
N SER A 212 14.30 8.46 18.65
CA SER A 212 14.42 9.43 17.57
C SER A 212 13.56 9.02 16.38
N THR A 213 13.08 10.02 15.65
CA THR A 213 12.41 9.83 14.36
C THR A 213 13.02 10.81 13.36
N THR A 214 13.30 10.32 12.16
CA THR A 214 13.84 11.07 11.04
C THR A 214 13.11 10.69 9.76
N LEU A 215 12.72 11.66 8.94
CA LEU A 215 12.12 11.44 7.63
C LEU A 215 12.18 12.69 6.75
N GLY A 216 11.81 12.55 5.48
CA GLY A 216 11.39 13.64 4.61
C GLY A 216 9.90 13.56 4.30
N LEU A 217 9.27 14.71 4.02
CA LEU A 217 7.87 14.79 3.58
C LEU A 217 7.81 15.52 2.25
N ASN A 218 7.17 14.95 1.24
CA ASN A 218 6.93 15.61 -0.05
C ASN A 218 5.44 15.96 -0.23
N TYR A 219 5.16 16.95 -1.07
CA TYR A 219 3.83 17.46 -1.42
C TYR A 219 3.89 18.26 -2.73
N HIS A 220 2.73 18.48 -3.35
CA HIS A 220 2.60 19.37 -4.52
C HIS A 220 2.56 20.84 -4.09
N THR A 221 3.68 21.54 -4.30
CA THR A 221 3.86 22.95 -3.89
C THR A 221 3.06 23.94 -4.73
N GLU A 222 2.61 23.55 -5.92
CA GLU A 222 1.76 24.40 -6.76
C GLU A 222 0.42 24.75 -6.08
N TYR A 223 -0.06 23.89 -5.17
CA TYR A 223 -1.37 24.05 -4.54
C TYR A 223 -1.30 24.61 -3.12
N VAL A 224 -0.26 24.24 -2.37
CA VAL A 224 -0.09 24.58 -0.96
C VAL A 224 1.38 24.74 -0.61
N SER A 225 1.65 25.65 0.32
CA SER A 225 2.97 25.87 0.87
C SER A 225 3.08 25.38 2.32
N ALA A 226 4.19 24.73 2.67
CA ALA A 226 4.51 24.45 4.07
C ALA A 226 5.06 25.71 4.75
N THR A 227 4.48 26.15 5.88
CA THR A 227 4.85 27.43 6.51
C THR A 227 5.52 27.29 7.87
N SER A 228 5.26 26.20 8.59
CA SER A 228 5.88 25.95 9.90
C SER A 228 5.90 24.48 10.28
N ILE A 229 6.86 24.12 11.14
CA ILE A 229 7.00 22.78 11.74
C ILE A 229 6.85 22.94 13.24
N GLU A 230 5.98 22.15 13.85
CA GLU A 230 5.85 22.00 15.30
C GLU A 230 6.16 20.56 15.71
N TYR A 231 7.17 20.36 16.54
CA TYR A 231 7.47 19.05 17.09
C TYR A 231 6.49 18.68 18.20
N GLY A 232 6.16 17.39 18.30
CA GLY A 232 5.35 16.89 19.39
C GLY A 232 6.04 17.09 20.75
N ALA A 233 5.24 17.22 21.81
CA ALA A 233 5.73 17.55 23.14
C ALA A 233 6.76 16.56 23.71
N GLY A 234 6.77 15.31 23.21
CA GLY A 234 7.75 14.30 23.58
C GLY A 234 9.15 14.51 22.99
N PHE A 235 9.28 15.22 21.86
CA PHE A 235 10.52 15.36 21.10
C PHE A 235 11.15 16.74 21.32
N THR A 236 11.96 16.90 22.37
CA THR A 236 12.53 18.19 22.78
C THR A 236 14.00 18.39 22.42
N GLU A 237 14.68 17.35 21.97
CA GLU A 237 16.12 17.35 21.73
C GLU A 237 16.42 17.28 20.23
N ASN A 238 17.56 17.86 19.82
CA ASN A 238 18.13 17.72 18.46
C ASN A 238 17.14 17.92 17.29
N GLN A 239 16.19 18.84 17.46
CA GLN A 239 15.19 19.17 16.43
C GLN A 239 15.85 19.79 15.19
N THR A 240 15.63 19.18 14.02
CA THR A 240 16.07 19.68 12.72
C THR A 240 14.96 19.51 11.68
N GLY A 241 14.88 20.42 10.72
CA GLY A 241 13.95 20.31 9.60
C GLY A 241 14.06 21.55 8.75
N THR A 242 14.12 21.37 7.43
CA THR A 242 14.20 22.48 6.47
C THR A 242 13.01 22.39 5.54
N ILE A 243 12.19 23.43 5.52
CA ILE A 243 11.14 23.58 4.52
C ILE A 243 11.81 24.04 3.21
N ASN A 244 11.76 23.17 2.20
CA ASN A 244 12.13 23.45 0.82
C ASN A 244 10.84 23.53 -0.02
N ASP A 245 10.12 24.61 0.20
CA ASP A 245 8.82 24.86 -0.42
C ASP A 245 8.88 24.88 -1.95
N PRO A 246 9.82 25.59 -2.62
CA PRO A 246 9.95 25.52 -4.08
C PRO A 246 10.24 24.12 -4.65
N GLY A 247 10.68 23.19 -3.80
CA GLY A 247 10.92 21.79 -4.16
C GLY A 247 9.80 20.84 -3.75
N GLY A 248 8.71 21.33 -3.13
CA GLY A 248 7.63 20.49 -2.61
C GLY A 248 8.07 19.53 -1.52
N ALA A 249 9.02 19.94 -0.68
CA ALA A 249 9.65 19.02 0.27
C ALA A 249 9.98 19.64 1.63
N ILE A 250 9.98 18.78 2.65
CA ILE A 250 10.57 19.04 3.97
C ILE A 250 11.71 18.07 4.16
N GLU A 251 12.91 18.61 4.26
CA GLU A 251 14.16 17.85 4.29
C GLU A 251 14.71 17.76 5.71
N ASN A 252 15.30 16.60 6.03
CA ASN A 252 15.96 16.34 7.31
C ASN A 252 15.07 16.63 8.53
N LEU A 253 13.78 16.30 8.44
CA LEU A 253 12.86 16.42 9.57
C LEU A 253 13.23 15.36 10.60
N SER A 254 13.80 15.78 11.72
CA SER A 254 14.33 14.90 12.76
C SER A 254 14.16 15.53 14.14
N ALA A 255 13.92 14.69 15.15
CA ALA A 255 13.99 15.08 16.54
C ALA A 255 14.22 13.87 17.44
N GLU A 256 14.70 14.15 18.66
CA GLU A 256 15.00 13.15 19.69
C GLU A 256 14.21 13.42 20.98
N THR A 257 14.01 12.38 21.77
CA THR A 257 13.45 12.43 23.13
C THR A 257 14.40 11.84 24.16
N ASN A 258 14.36 12.38 25.38
CA ASN A 258 15.04 11.82 26.54
C ASN A 258 14.10 10.97 27.43
N VAL A 259 12.83 10.86 27.06
CA VAL A 259 11.81 10.10 27.79
C VAL A 259 11.80 8.66 27.27
N THR A 260 11.94 7.69 28.17
CA THR A 260 12.29 6.32 27.77
C THR A 260 11.10 5.43 27.42
N ASN A 261 9.87 5.92 27.58
CA ASN A 261 8.65 5.11 27.56
C ASN A 261 7.53 5.70 26.68
N LEU A 262 7.88 6.54 25.70
CA LEU A 262 6.93 7.13 24.77
C LEU A 262 6.75 6.27 23.51
N GLY A 263 5.56 6.30 22.92
CA GLY A 263 5.21 5.55 21.71
C GLY A 263 5.03 4.05 21.96
N ILE A 264 4.88 3.63 23.23
CA ILE A 264 4.63 2.22 23.56
C ILE A 264 3.12 1.99 23.60
N SER A 265 2.57 1.38 22.55
CA SER A 265 1.13 1.10 22.43
C SER A 265 0.19 2.33 22.46
N GLU A 266 0.74 3.53 22.49
CA GLU A 266 0.04 4.80 22.23
C GLU A 266 0.71 5.49 21.04
N TYR A 267 -0.06 6.30 20.32
CA TYR A 267 0.44 7.09 19.20
C TYR A 267 1.15 8.32 19.73
N LEU A 268 2.45 8.43 19.46
CA LEU A 268 3.25 9.58 19.84
C LEU A 268 3.31 10.56 18.67
N LEU A 269 2.93 11.82 18.90
CA LEU A 269 3.10 12.87 17.92
C LEU A 269 4.59 13.14 17.71
N PHE A 270 5.11 12.88 16.51
CA PHE A 270 6.48 13.22 16.15
C PHE A 270 6.59 14.71 15.83
N ALA A 271 5.85 15.13 14.81
CA ALA A 271 5.79 16.52 14.38
C ALA A 271 4.48 16.75 13.63
N ARG A 272 4.10 18.02 13.52
CA ARG A 272 3.06 18.47 12.60
C ARG A 272 3.55 19.66 11.80
N VAL A 273 3.12 19.71 10.55
CA VAL A 273 3.51 20.75 9.60
C VAL A 273 2.26 21.52 9.24
N LYS A 274 2.33 22.85 9.34
CA LYS A 274 1.26 23.73 8.88
C LYS A 274 1.38 23.93 7.38
N PHE A 275 0.28 23.72 6.67
CA PHE A 275 0.12 24.04 5.25
C PHE A 275 -0.89 25.17 5.10
N GLU A 276 -0.55 26.10 4.22
CA GLU A 276 -1.36 27.27 3.90
C GLU A 276 -1.28 27.50 2.39
N SER A 277 -2.33 28.07 1.79
CA SER A 277 -2.25 28.50 0.40
C SER A 277 -1.79 29.95 0.34
N LEU A 278 -0.52 30.14 -0.01
CA LEU A 278 0.15 31.43 -0.14
C LEU A 278 -0.10 32.06 -1.50
N ALA A 279 0.42 33.28 -1.71
CA ALA A 279 0.17 34.06 -2.91
C ALA A 279 0.79 33.48 -4.20
N ASP A 280 1.79 32.60 -4.07
CA ASP A 280 2.40 31.90 -5.20
C ASP A 280 1.76 30.54 -5.48
N ASP A 281 0.89 30.07 -4.57
CA ASP A 281 0.11 28.84 -4.73
C ASP A 281 -1.18 29.16 -5.48
N SER A 282 -1.70 28.24 -6.28
CA SER A 282 -2.98 28.42 -6.99
C SER A 282 -3.64 27.08 -7.25
N VAL A 283 -4.94 27.01 -6.97
CA VAL A 283 -5.77 25.88 -7.38
C VAL A 283 -6.77 26.44 -8.39
N ASP A 284 -6.38 26.39 -9.66
CA ASP A 284 -7.08 27.13 -10.71
C ASP A 284 -8.49 26.58 -10.97
N ILE A 285 -9.40 27.49 -11.34
CA ILE A 285 -10.67 27.12 -11.96
C ILE A 285 -10.41 26.85 -13.46
N ASP A 286 -10.59 25.60 -13.89
CA ASP A 286 -10.51 25.24 -15.30
C ASP A 286 -11.85 25.51 -16.01
N ILE A 287 -12.01 26.77 -16.40
CA ILE A 287 -13.18 27.26 -17.13
C ILE A 287 -13.42 26.49 -18.43
N ALA A 288 -12.35 26.07 -19.11
CA ALA A 288 -12.46 25.45 -20.43
C ALA A 288 -13.05 24.03 -20.36
N ASN A 289 -12.82 23.34 -19.24
CA ASN A 289 -13.25 21.96 -19.04
C ASN A 289 -14.26 21.80 -17.90
N GLN A 290 -14.88 22.90 -17.42
CA GLN A 290 -15.87 22.89 -16.33
C GLN A 290 -15.39 22.13 -15.08
N MET A 291 -14.16 22.44 -14.65
CA MET A 291 -13.50 21.69 -13.58
C MET A 291 -12.91 22.62 -12.52
N ILE A 292 -13.03 22.19 -11.26
CA ILE A 292 -12.53 22.90 -10.07
C ILE A 292 -11.76 21.99 -9.11
N GLY A 293 -11.45 20.75 -9.51
CA GLY A 293 -10.87 19.70 -8.66
C GLY A 293 -11.61 18.36 -8.78
N PRO A 294 -11.28 17.37 -7.92
CA PRO A 294 -10.22 17.40 -6.91
C PRO A 294 -8.83 17.31 -7.53
N TYR A 295 -7.88 18.07 -7.00
CA TYR A 295 -6.45 17.87 -7.24
C TYR A 295 -5.84 17.13 -6.04
N ASP A 296 -4.95 16.16 -6.29
CA ASP A 296 -4.27 15.42 -5.21
C ASP A 296 -3.09 16.24 -4.69
N LEU A 297 -2.85 16.24 -3.38
CA LEU A 297 -1.69 16.90 -2.77
C LEU A 297 -0.45 15.99 -2.70
N GLU A 298 -0.62 14.69 -2.97
CA GLU A 298 0.44 13.67 -3.04
C GLU A 298 1.40 13.66 -1.85
N PHE A 299 0.87 13.83 -0.63
CA PHE A 299 1.69 13.73 0.57
C PHE A 299 2.38 12.36 0.64
N SER A 300 3.71 12.36 0.74
CA SER A 300 4.49 11.13 0.82
C SER A 300 5.69 11.26 1.76
N ILE A 301 5.95 10.19 2.53
CA ILE A 301 7.11 10.11 3.42
C ILE A 301 8.27 9.46 2.67
N SER A 302 9.45 10.07 2.78
CA SER A 302 10.70 9.55 2.22
C SER A 302 11.74 9.26 3.30
N SER A 303 12.53 8.22 3.11
CA SER A 303 13.63 7.82 4.00
C SER A 303 13.28 7.80 5.49
N PRO A 304 12.18 7.14 5.92
CA PRO A 304 11.83 7.07 7.33
C PRO A 304 12.85 6.23 8.09
N GLU A 305 13.35 6.77 9.20
CA GLU A 305 14.21 6.08 10.15
C GLU A 305 13.71 6.38 11.56
N VAL A 306 13.44 5.32 12.33
CA VAL A 306 13.08 5.42 13.75
C VAL A 306 14.05 4.59 14.56
N SER A 307 14.50 5.13 15.69
CA SER A 307 15.30 4.41 16.66
C SER A 307 14.60 4.35 18.01
N LEU A 308 14.84 3.27 18.74
CA LEU A 308 14.34 3.10 20.11
C LEU A 308 15.39 3.56 21.12
N VAL A 309 14.98 3.66 22.38
CA VAL A 309 15.87 3.99 23.50
C VAL A 309 16.98 2.95 23.66
N SER A 310 16.75 1.68 23.28
CA SER A 310 17.81 0.70 23.07
C SER A 310 18.36 0.77 21.66
N SER A 311 19.60 0.29 21.51
CA SER A 311 20.20 -0.01 20.21
C SER A 311 19.59 -1.24 19.53
N ASN A 312 18.32 -1.56 19.80
CA ASN A 312 17.63 -2.66 19.13
C ASN A 312 17.32 -2.28 17.68
N PRO A 313 17.42 -3.24 16.75
CA PRO A 313 17.13 -2.98 15.35
C PRO A 313 15.63 -2.77 15.17
N VAL A 314 15.28 -1.76 14.37
CA VAL A 314 13.90 -1.38 14.06
C VAL A 314 13.62 -1.61 12.59
N GLN A 315 12.41 -2.04 12.29
CA GLN A 315 11.83 -1.95 10.96
C GLN A 315 10.71 -0.92 11.01
N THR A 316 10.83 0.13 10.21
CA THR A 316 9.79 1.15 10.05
C THR A 316 8.80 0.71 9.00
N ASN A 317 7.52 0.82 9.31
CA ASN A 317 6.41 0.57 8.41
C ASN A 317 5.59 1.85 8.28
N LEU A 318 5.17 2.17 7.06
CA LEU A 318 4.29 3.30 6.80
C LEU A 318 2.86 2.75 6.74
N SER A 319 1.99 3.25 7.62
CA SER A 319 0.57 2.93 7.56
C SER A 319 -0.05 3.45 6.26
N PRO A 320 -1.01 2.73 5.65
CA PRO A 320 -1.69 3.21 4.45
C PRO A 320 -2.26 4.62 4.65
N PHE A 321 -2.06 5.48 3.65
CA PHE A 321 -2.57 6.85 3.64
C PHE A 321 -3.52 7.02 2.45
N GLU A 322 -4.73 7.50 2.72
CA GLU A 322 -5.82 7.57 1.71
C GLU A 322 -5.69 8.79 0.76
N GLY A 323 -4.73 9.68 1.01
CA GLY A 323 -4.56 10.91 0.24
C GLY A 323 -5.48 12.04 0.70
N THR A 324 -5.15 13.28 0.34
CA THR A 324 -6.00 14.44 0.59
C THR A 324 -6.11 15.24 -0.68
N SER A 325 -7.34 15.54 -1.08
CA SER A 325 -7.59 16.37 -2.25
C SER A 325 -7.87 17.83 -1.90
N ILE A 326 -7.60 18.72 -2.85
CA ILE A 326 -7.88 20.15 -2.77
C ILE A 326 -8.79 20.58 -3.93
N TRP A 327 -9.63 21.58 -3.67
CA TRP A 327 -10.60 22.11 -4.63
C TRP A 327 -10.46 23.63 -4.76
N ALA A 328 -10.56 24.12 -5.99
CA ALA A 328 -10.58 25.54 -6.31
C ALA A 328 -11.80 26.21 -5.65
N ASN A 329 -11.68 27.51 -5.37
CA ASN A 329 -12.79 28.28 -4.81
C ASN A 329 -13.75 28.77 -5.91
N PRO A 330 -14.95 28.19 -6.09
CA PRO A 330 -15.86 28.57 -7.18
C PRO A 330 -16.41 30.00 -7.06
N PHE A 331 -16.35 30.60 -5.86
CA PHE A 331 -16.83 31.98 -5.67
C PHE A 331 -15.91 33.02 -6.30
N ASP A 332 -14.63 32.70 -6.53
CA ASP A 332 -13.66 33.54 -7.21
C ASP A 332 -13.59 33.18 -8.70
N LEU A 333 -14.67 33.51 -9.42
CA LEU A 333 -14.85 33.15 -10.83
C LEU A 333 -13.71 33.63 -11.74
N ASN A 334 -13.02 34.71 -11.36
CA ASN A 334 -11.92 35.25 -12.15
C ASN A 334 -10.53 34.94 -11.57
N ASP A 335 -10.47 34.05 -10.58
CA ASP A 335 -9.25 33.45 -10.02
C ASP A 335 -8.19 34.49 -9.65
N ASN A 336 -8.62 35.53 -8.91
CA ASN A 336 -7.77 36.67 -8.55
C ASN A 336 -7.47 36.76 -7.04
N ASP A 337 -7.68 35.65 -6.34
CA ASP A 337 -7.59 35.46 -4.89
C ASP A 337 -8.60 36.26 -4.06
N MET A 338 -9.68 36.76 -4.66
CA MET A 338 -10.64 37.63 -3.99
C MET A 338 -12.04 37.58 -4.62
N VAL A 339 -13.03 37.18 -3.80
CA VAL A 339 -14.44 37.27 -4.19
C VAL A 339 -14.90 38.73 -4.13
N ASP A 340 -14.96 39.43 -5.26
CA ASP A 340 -15.27 40.85 -5.32
C ASP A 340 -16.30 41.24 -6.38
N PHE A 341 -16.35 42.53 -6.70
CA PHE A 341 -17.33 43.08 -7.63
C PHE A 341 -17.13 42.56 -9.06
N ARG A 342 -15.95 42.05 -9.42
CA ARG A 342 -15.66 41.43 -10.72
C ARG A 342 -16.36 40.10 -10.83
N ASP A 343 -16.27 39.26 -9.80
CA ASP A 343 -17.01 37.99 -9.74
C ASP A 343 -18.51 38.24 -9.74
N LEU A 344 -18.98 39.27 -9.04
CA LEU A 344 -20.39 39.64 -9.07
C LEU A 344 -20.85 40.05 -10.48
N ILE A 345 -19.99 40.69 -11.28
CA ILE A 345 -20.31 41.04 -12.68
C ILE A 345 -20.38 39.77 -13.54
N LEU A 346 -19.48 38.80 -13.33
CA LEU A 346 -19.50 37.51 -14.02
C LEU A 346 -20.76 36.72 -13.66
N PHE A 347 -21.04 36.55 -12.38
CA PHE A 347 -22.27 35.93 -11.87
C PHE A 347 -23.53 36.60 -12.42
N ALA A 348 -23.59 37.94 -12.38
CA ALA A 348 -24.75 38.68 -12.88
C ALA A 348 -24.95 38.54 -14.40
N SER A 349 -23.90 38.18 -15.15
CA SER A 349 -24.00 37.95 -16.59
C SER A 349 -24.71 36.65 -16.97
N VAL A 350 -24.78 35.70 -16.02
CA VAL A 350 -25.41 34.37 -16.16
C VAL A 350 -26.60 34.19 -15.22
N TYR A 351 -27.05 35.24 -14.55
CA TYR A 351 -28.19 35.15 -13.63
C TYR A 351 -29.49 34.82 -14.39
N HIS A 352 -30.21 33.79 -13.94
CA HIS A 352 -31.31 33.10 -14.64
C HIS A 352 -30.93 32.25 -15.84
N ASP A 353 -29.63 32.00 -16.06
CA ASP A 353 -29.22 30.97 -17.01
C ASP A 353 -29.49 29.57 -16.42
N ILE A 354 -29.75 28.65 -17.33
CA ILE A 354 -29.74 27.20 -17.08
C ILE A 354 -28.37 26.73 -17.60
N PRO A 355 -27.41 26.35 -16.73
CA PRO A 355 -26.07 25.95 -17.13
C PRO A 355 -26.02 24.97 -18.31
N SER A 356 -26.85 23.93 -18.30
CA SER A 356 -26.93 22.92 -19.37
C SER A 356 -27.40 23.48 -20.73
N GLU A 357 -28.07 24.63 -20.75
CA GLU A 357 -28.55 25.29 -21.96
C GLU A 357 -27.72 26.55 -22.31
N SER A 358 -26.80 26.97 -21.44
CA SER A 358 -26.06 28.21 -21.58
C SER A 358 -24.79 27.99 -22.42
N SER A 359 -24.50 28.96 -23.29
CA SER A 359 -23.21 29.02 -24.00
C SER A 359 -22.17 29.86 -23.27
N ASN A 360 -22.45 30.25 -22.02
CA ASN A 360 -21.55 31.05 -21.20
C ASN A 360 -20.85 30.13 -20.20
N ASP A 361 -19.53 30.04 -20.32
CA ASP A 361 -18.72 29.12 -19.52
C ASP A 361 -18.89 29.36 -18.00
N TYR A 362 -19.24 30.58 -17.58
CA TYR A 362 -19.47 30.92 -16.17
C TYR A 362 -20.81 30.43 -15.59
N ALA A 363 -21.75 29.96 -16.41
CA ALA A 363 -23.08 29.55 -15.93
C ALA A 363 -22.95 28.35 -14.99
N TRP A 364 -22.16 27.34 -15.37
CA TRP A 364 -21.90 26.15 -14.56
C TRP A 364 -21.23 26.48 -13.22
N PHE A 365 -20.18 27.33 -13.23
CA PHE A 365 -19.49 27.76 -12.00
C PHE A 365 -20.32 28.70 -11.11
N SER A 366 -21.36 29.34 -11.66
CA SER A 366 -22.23 30.26 -10.91
C SER A 366 -23.45 29.56 -10.30
N ASP A 367 -23.73 28.32 -10.69
CA ASP A 367 -24.72 27.46 -10.04
C ASP A 367 -24.07 26.74 -8.85
N TYR A 368 -23.99 27.43 -7.72
CA TYR A 368 -23.14 26.96 -6.63
C TYR A 368 -23.62 25.66 -5.99
N ASN A 369 -24.94 25.44 -6.03
CA ASN A 369 -25.56 24.21 -5.53
C ASN A 369 -25.91 23.22 -6.65
N GLN A 370 -25.37 23.42 -7.86
CA GLN A 370 -25.43 22.50 -9.00
C GLN A 370 -26.85 21.93 -9.24
N ASN A 371 -27.89 22.78 -9.22
CA ASN A 371 -29.28 22.37 -9.49
C ASN A 371 -29.76 22.74 -10.90
N ASP A 372 -28.82 23.03 -11.80
CA ASP A 372 -28.98 23.48 -13.18
C ASP A 372 -29.73 24.81 -13.31
N GLN A 373 -29.64 25.68 -12.31
CA GLN A 373 -30.24 27.02 -12.35
C GLN A 373 -29.40 28.05 -11.60
N VAL A 374 -28.91 29.07 -12.30
CA VAL A 374 -28.28 30.22 -11.62
C VAL A 374 -29.37 31.15 -11.10
N GLU A 375 -29.65 31.09 -9.81
CA GLU A 375 -30.81 31.77 -9.23
C GLU A 375 -30.50 32.56 -7.94
N PHE A 376 -31.57 33.01 -7.28
CA PHE A 376 -31.45 33.82 -6.07
C PHE A 376 -30.74 33.07 -4.93
N ARG A 377 -30.78 31.74 -4.93
CA ARG A 377 -30.10 30.90 -3.94
C ARG A 377 -28.57 30.98 -4.10
N ASP A 378 -28.08 30.94 -5.33
CA ASP A 378 -26.67 31.09 -5.66
C ASP A 378 -26.18 32.51 -5.34
N LEU A 379 -27.01 33.52 -5.59
CA LEU A 379 -26.68 34.89 -5.20
C LEU A 379 -26.53 35.04 -3.68
N ILE A 380 -27.33 34.30 -2.88
CA ILE A 380 -27.15 34.28 -1.42
C ILE A 380 -25.83 33.62 -1.04
N LEU A 381 -25.47 32.49 -1.68
CA LEU A 381 -24.21 31.79 -1.45
C LEU A 381 -23.02 32.71 -1.79
N PHE A 382 -23.03 33.33 -2.96
CA PHE A 382 -22.06 34.33 -3.38
C PHE A 382 -21.95 35.48 -2.36
N ALA A 383 -23.08 36.10 -2.01
CA ALA A 383 -23.11 37.24 -1.09
C ALA A 383 -22.57 36.89 0.31
N SER A 384 -22.70 35.63 0.74
CA SER A 384 -22.15 35.14 2.01
C SER A 384 -20.61 35.02 2.01
N ASN A 385 -20.00 35.03 0.82
CA ASN A 385 -18.56 34.94 0.59
C ASN A 385 -17.95 36.22 0.02
N TYR A 386 -18.77 37.22 -0.33
CA TYR A 386 -18.32 38.50 -0.88
C TYR A 386 -17.31 39.22 0.05
N ARG A 387 -16.22 39.70 -0.55
CA ARG A 387 -15.01 40.30 0.06
C ARG A 387 -14.14 39.34 0.87
N LYS A 388 -14.38 38.04 0.80
CA LYS A 388 -13.37 37.08 1.28
C LYS A 388 -12.25 36.99 0.25
N SER A 389 -11.05 36.74 0.74
CA SER A 389 -9.84 36.62 -0.06
C SER A 389 -8.93 35.57 0.56
N LYS A 390 -8.09 34.96 -0.26
CA LYS A 390 -7.08 33.97 0.14
C LYS A 390 -6.21 34.46 1.30
N ALA A 391 -5.63 35.65 1.19
CA ALA A 391 -4.76 36.25 2.21
C ALA A 391 -5.45 36.67 3.52
N GLY A 392 -6.77 36.50 3.65
CA GLY A 392 -7.57 36.97 4.78
C GLY A 392 -8.01 35.88 5.75
N ASP A 393 -7.57 34.63 5.57
CA ASP A 393 -7.94 33.43 6.35
C ASP A 393 -9.44 33.33 6.65
N SER A 394 -10.27 33.74 5.69
CA SER A 394 -11.71 33.88 5.90
C SER A 394 -12.42 32.60 5.50
N ALA A 395 -12.84 31.80 6.49
CA ALA A 395 -13.59 30.57 6.26
C ALA A 395 -14.73 30.78 5.24
N LEU A 396 -14.67 30.06 4.13
CA LEU A 396 -15.68 30.08 3.07
C LEU A 396 -16.94 29.35 3.52
N ASN A 397 -18.09 29.85 3.06
CA ASN A 397 -19.40 29.28 3.33
C ASN A 397 -19.84 28.53 2.06
N TYR A 398 -19.45 27.27 1.97
CA TYR A 398 -19.86 26.40 0.88
C TYR A 398 -21.30 25.90 1.09
N PRO A 399 -22.01 25.55 0.01
CA PRO A 399 -23.27 24.83 0.13
C PRO A 399 -23.02 23.40 0.64
N ALA A 400 -24.07 22.76 1.16
CA ALA A 400 -23.95 21.50 1.89
C ALA A 400 -23.56 20.30 1.01
N ASP A 401 -23.76 20.44 -0.30
CA ASP A 401 -23.49 19.49 -1.37
C ASP A 401 -22.12 19.73 -2.03
N PHE A 402 -21.36 20.76 -1.66
CA PHE A 402 -20.00 20.96 -2.14
C PHE A 402 -18.99 20.10 -1.36
N PRO A 403 -17.99 19.50 -2.03
CA PRO A 403 -17.77 19.46 -3.49
C PRO A 403 -18.45 18.25 -4.17
N ASP A 404 -19.27 17.49 -3.47
CA ASP A 404 -19.82 16.22 -3.97
C ASP A 404 -20.73 16.38 -5.19
N ALA A 405 -21.43 17.51 -5.31
CA ALA A 405 -22.23 17.86 -6.48
C ALA A 405 -21.40 18.47 -7.62
N TRP A 406 -20.12 18.78 -7.38
CA TRP A 406 -19.23 19.39 -8.36
C TRP A 406 -18.36 18.30 -9.01
N GLY A 407 -18.52 18.15 -10.33
CA GLY A 407 -17.91 17.12 -11.17
C GLY A 407 -18.91 16.00 -11.47
N ASP A 408 -19.50 16.05 -12.66
CA ASP A 408 -20.64 15.26 -13.18
C ASP A 408 -20.78 13.87 -12.57
N PRO A 409 -21.37 13.77 -11.37
CA PRO A 409 -21.35 12.52 -10.65
C PRO A 409 -22.49 11.66 -11.17
N LEU A 410 -22.24 10.37 -11.38
CA LEU A 410 -23.33 9.45 -11.59
C LEU A 410 -24.09 9.26 -10.27
N LEU A 411 -25.37 9.61 -10.24
CA LEU A 411 -26.22 9.49 -9.05
C LEU A 411 -27.08 8.22 -9.10
N VAL A 412 -27.54 7.74 -7.94
CA VAL A 412 -28.62 6.76 -7.89
C VAL A 412 -29.96 7.44 -8.13
N SER A 413 -30.80 6.86 -8.98
CA SER A 413 -32.09 7.46 -9.38
C SER A 413 -33.08 7.68 -8.22
N MET A 414 -32.94 6.92 -7.14
CA MET A 414 -33.71 7.06 -5.91
C MET A 414 -32.87 6.61 -4.72
N GLN A 415 -32.98 7.30 -3.58
CA GLN A 415 -32.36 6.85 -2.34
C GLN A 415 -33.14 5.70 -1.68
N PRO A 416 -32.47 4.78 -0.98
CA PRO A 416 -33.14 3.61 -0.41
C PRO A 416 -34.02 4.02 0.77
N GLN A 417 -35.29 3.60 0.75
CA GLN A 417 -36.23 3.87 1.87
C GLN A 417 -35.86 3.15 3.17
N THR A 418 -34.98 2.14 3.09
CA THR A 418 -34.45 1.39 4.24
C THR A 418 -32.95 1.19 4.05
N LYS A 419 -32.12 1.59 5.03
CA LYS A 419 -30.68 1.32 5.03
C LYS A 419 -30.44 -0.20 5.04
N MET A 420 -29.93 -0.74 3.93
CA MET A 420 -29.51 -2.13 3.85
C MET A 420 -28.06 -2.25 4.35
N LYS A 421 -27.73 -3.31 5.09
CA LYS A 421 -26.33 -3.61 5.43
C LYS A 421 -25.71 -4.34 4.25
N THR A 422 -24.96 -3.63 3.43
CA THR A 422 -24.28 -4.15 2.24
C THR A 422 -22.80 -4.38 2.53
N ALA A 423 -22.14 -5.19 1.70
CA ALA A 423 -20.69 -5.31 1.74
C ALA A 423 -20.07 -4.13 1.01
N ASN A 424 -18.99 -3.58 1.57
CA ASN A 424 -18.25 -2.48 0.97
C ASN A 424 -17.52 -2.96 -0.30
N LEU A 425 -17.42 -2.10 -1.30
CA LEU A 425 -16.53 -2.31 -2.44
C LEU A 425 -15.09 -2.36 -1.95
N THR A 426 -14.32 -3.31 -2.47
CA THR A 426 -12.87 -3.37 -2.20
C THR A 426 -12.12 -2.72 -3.34
N GLN A 427 -11.05 -2.00 -3.03
CA GLN A 427 -10.13 -1.38 -4.00
C GLN A 427 -9.74 -2.35 -5.14
N GLY A 428 -9.24 -3.55 -4.81
CA GLY A 428 -8.84 -4.55 -5.82
C GLY A 428 -9.98 -5.14 -6.67
N ALA A 429 -11.24 -4.98 -6.26
CA ALA A 429 -12.39 -5.35 -7.11
C ALA A 429 -12.70 -4.23 -8.11
N ALA A 430 -12.61 -2.97 -7.68
CA ALA A 430 -12.78 -1.82 -8.57
C ALA A 430 -11.72 -1.81 -9.67
N GLU A 431 -10.45 -2.05 -9.31
CA GLU A 431 -9.32 -2.11 -10.26
C GLU A 431 -9.51 -3.19 -11.33
N GLN A 432 -9.98 -4.38 -10.95
CA GLN A 432 -10.25 -5.48 -11.89
C GLN A 432 -11.37 -5.15 -12.89
N VAL A 433 -12.40 -4.41 -12.45
CA VAL A 433 -13.50 -4.01 -13.33
C VAL A 433 -13.04 -2.88 -14.25
N LEU A 434 -12.24 -1.93 -13.75
CA LEU A 434 -11.64 -0.86 -14.56
C LEU A 434 -10.76 -1.44 -15.68
N GLU A 435 -9.87 -2.37 -15.36
CA GLU A 435 -8.96 -2.99 -16.35
C GLU A 435 -9.75 -3.62 -17.51
N LYS A 436 -10.80 -4.38 -17.18
CA LYS A 436 -11.69 -4.99 -18.18
C LYS A 436 -12.49 -3.96 -18.98
N ALA A 437 -12.96 -2.89 -18.33
CA ALA A 437 -13.71 -1.83 -19.00
C ALA A 437 -12.84 -1.09 -20.02
N ILE A 438 -11.60 -0.74 -19.64
CA ILE A 438 -10.61 -0.12 -20.53
C ILE A 438 -10.28 -1.05 -21.71
N GLU A 439 -10.03 -2.35 -21.45
CA GLU A 439 -9.78 -3.33 -22.50
C GLU A 439 -10.91 -3.31 -23.55
N GLN A 440 -12.16 -3.31 -23.09
CA GLN A 440 -13.34 -3.33 -23.95
C GLN A 440 -13.54 -2.06 -24.78
N VAL A 441 -13.34 -0.86 -24.21
CA VAL A 441 -13.56 0.40 -24.94
C VAL A 441 -12.37 0.79 -25.80
N SER A 442 -11.16 0.31 -25.48
CA SER A 442 -9.93 0.70 -26.18
C SER A 442 -9.90 0.32 -27.66
N GLU A 443 -10.61 -0.73 -28.04
CA GLU A 443 -10.73 -1.17 -29.45
C GLU A 443 -11.55 -0.21 -30.31
N GLN A 444 -12.35 0.66 -29.68
CA GLN A 444 -13.38 1.46 -30.33
C GLN A 444 -13.06 2.97 -30.32
N PHE A 445 -12.23 3.39 -29.37
CA PHE A 445 -11.85 4.78 -29.17
C PHE A 445 -10.72 5.24 -30.11
N THR A 446 -10.65 6.55 -30.37
CA THR A 446 -9.57 7.11 -31.19
C THR A 446 -8.23 7.02 -30.44
N PRO A 447 -7.08 7.12 -31.13
CA PRO A 447 -5.78 7.14 -30.46
C PRO A 447 -5.66 8.25 -29.39
N GLU A 448 -6.30 9.41 -29.62
CA GLU A 448 -6.33 10.52 -28.67
C GLU A 448 -7.15 10.19 -27.42
N MET A 449 -8.31 9.56 -27.58
CA MET A 449 -9.14 9.08 -26.47
C MET A 449 -8.43 7.95 -25.69
N ASN A 450 -7.82 6.99 -26.39
CA ASN A 450 -7.01 5.95 -25.75
C ASN A 450 -5.80 6.51 -25.00
N GLN A 451 -5.28 7.66 -25.44
CA GLN A 451 -4.22 8.36 -24.72
C GLN A 451 -4.73 9.00 -23.42
N SER A 452 -5.94 9.56 -23.40
CA SER A 452 -6.53 10.09 -22.15
C SER A 452 -6.86 8.97 -21.16
N LEU A 453 -7.07 7.74 -21.63
CA LEU A 453 -7.26 6.57 -20.78
C LEU A 453 -5.98 5.96 -20.20
N SER A 454 -4.81 6.41 -20.63
CA SER A 454 -3.53 5.87 -20.18
C SER A 454 -3.21 6.27 -18.74
N GLY A 455 -3.13 5.28 -17.84
CA GLY A 455 -2.75 5.52 -16.45
C GLY A 455 -3.89 6.04 -15.57
N ILE A 456 -5.15 5.80 -15.96
CA ILE A 456 -6.29 6.06 -15.07
C ILE A 456 -6.20 5.15 -13.85
N GLU A 457 -6.39 5.76 -12.69
CA GLU A 457 -6.57 5.08 -11.41
C GLU A 457 -8.05 5.05 -11.01
N VAL A 458 -8.42 4.07 -10.19
CA VAL A 458 -9.72 4.07 -9.51
C VAL A 458 -9.48 4.16 -8.01
N LYS A 459 -10.26 4.95 -7.28
CA LYS A 459 -10.18 5.09 -5.81
C LYS A 459 -11.56 4.82 -5.19
N VAL A 460 -11.64 3.86 -4.28
CA VAL A 460 -12.87 3.56 -3.53
C VAL A 460 -12.93 4.41 -2.27
N VAL A 461 -13.94 5.27 -2.15
CA VAL A 461 -14.11 6.23 -1.06
C VAL A 461 -15.58 6.29 -0.61
N ASP A 462 -15.88 6.83 0.58
CA ASP A 462 -17.28 7.03 1.04
C ASP A 462 -17.81 8.35 0.46
N LEU A 463 -18.56 8.27 -0.65
CA LEU A 463 -19.17 9.42 -1.32
C LEU A 463 -20.52 9.73 -0.65
N SER A 464 -20.81 11.01 -0.46
CA SER A 464 -22.00 11.39 0.28
C SER A 464 -23.29 11.30 -0.56
N GLY A 465 -24.43 11.23 0.13
CA GLY A 465 -25.73 11.41 -0.51
C GLY A 465 -26.15 10.27 -1.45
N ALA A 466 -26.33 10.59 -2.73
CA ALA A 466 -26.82 9.69 -3.78
C ALA A 466 -25.73 9.31 -4.80
N THR A 467 -24.50 9.76 -4.59
CA THR A 467 -23.41 9.62 -5.56
C THR A 467 -22.91 8.18 -5.63
N LEU A 468 -22.71 7.69 -6.85
CA LEU A 468 -22.20 6.35 -7.16
C LEU A 468 -20.76 6.39 -7.69
N GLY A 469 -20.47 7.35 -8.56
CA GLY A 469 -19.17 7.54 -9.18
C GLY A 469 -18.93 9.00 -9.56
N ARG A 470 -17.67 9.34 -9.76
CA ARG A 470 -17.22 10.60 -10.36
C ARG A 470 -15.88 10.42 -11.06
N ALA A 471 -15.76 10.93 -12.27
CA ALA A 471 -14.51 10.99 -13.03
C ALA A 471 -13.87 12.38 -12.94
N VAL A 472 -12.56 12.41 -12.75
CA VAL A 472 -11.68 13.57 -12.96
C VAL A 472 -10.42 13.14 -13.71
N PRO A 473 -9.64 14.05 -14.31
CA PRO A 473 -8.48 13.66 -15.13
C PRO A 473 -7.58 12.65 -14.42
N GLY A 474 -7.46 11.45 -15.01
CA GLY A 474 -6.61 10.37 -14.50
C GLY A 474 -7.16 9.60 -13.29
N THR A 475 -8.33 9.93 -12.73
CA THR A 475 -8.88 9.18 -11.57
C THR A 475 -10.39 9.06 -11.59
N ILE A 476 -10.89 7.84 -11.36
CA ILE A 476 -12.31 7.54 -11.12
C ILE A 476 -12.52 7.29 -9.63
N TYR A 477 -13.39 8.06 -8.99
CA TYR A 477 -13.82 7.83 -7.61
C TYR A 477 -15.12 7.04 -7.60
N LEU A 478 -15.20 6.02 -6.74
CA LEU A 478 -16.39 5.17 -6.59
C LEU A 478 -16.84 5.14 -5.14
N ASP A 479 -18.15 5.19 -4.93
CA ASP A 479 -18.72 5.09 -3.59
C ASP A 479 -18.47 3.71 -2.97
N VAL A 480 -18.16 3.66 -1.68
CA VAL A 480 -17.85 2.43 -0.97
C VAL A 480 -19.07 1.51 -0.82
N ASN A 481 -20.29 2.06 -0.78
CA ASN A 481 -21.51 1.31 -0.45
C ASN A 481 -22.66 1.47 -1.48
N ALA A 482 -22.40 2.14 -2.60
CA ALA A 482 -23.34 2.44 -3.68
C ALA A 482 -24.60 3.18 -3.19
N ALA A 483 -24.43 4.27 -2.45
CA ALA A 483 -25.48 5.05 -1.81
C ALA A 483 -26.45 4.19 -0.96
N GLY A 484 -25.93 3.12 -0.36
CA GLY A 484 -26.65 2.17 0.49
C GLY A 484 -27.35 1.01 -0.23
N TYR A 485 -27.24 0.91 -1.57
CA TYR A 485 -27.77 -0.21 -2.34
C TYR A 485 -26.80 -1.40 -2.47
N GLY A 486 -25.50 -1.15 -2.29
CA GLY A 486 -24.44 -2.12 -2.48
C GLY A 486 -24.16 -2.42 -3.95
N TRP A 487 -22.94 -2.88 -4.21
CA TRP A 487 -22.45 -3.14 -5.56
C TRP A 487 -22.81 -4.54 -6.05
N PHE A 488 -23.16 -4.61 -7.34
CA PHE A 488 -23.07 -5.80 -8.16
C PHE A 488 -21.76 -5.75 -8.94
N VAL A 489 -20.85 -6.68 -8.62
CA VAL A 489 -19.56 -6.83 -9.27
C VAL A 489 -19.64 -8.06 -10.17
N ASP A 490 -19.69 -7.83 -11.47
CA ASP A 490 -19.88 -8.87 -12.47
C ASP A 490 -18.53 -9.44 -12.93
N SER A 491 -18.36 -10.76 -12.79
CA SER A 491 -17.16 -11.45 -13.31
C SER A 491 -17.18 -11.60 -14.84
N THR A 492 -18.36 -11.54 -15.44
CA THR A 492 -18.69 -11.82 -16.84
C THR A 492 -19.58 -10.72 -17.44
N PRO A 493 -19.14 -9.44 -17.43
CA PRO A 493 -19.98 -8.29 -17.76
C PRO A 493 -20.56 -8.31 -19.19
N LEU A 494 -19.90 -8.99 -20.12
CA LEU A 494 -20.30 -9.12 -21.52
C LEU A 494 -21.34 -10.22 -21.77
N ASP A 495 -21.56 -11.13 -20.82
CA ASP A 495 -22.51 -12.24 -20.97
C ASP A 495 -23.95 -11.79 -20.66
N HIS A 496 -24.12 -10.69 -19.92
CA HIS A 496 -25.41 -10.13 -19.51
C HIS A 496 -26.37 -11.11 -18.83
N SER A 497 -25.87 -12.21 -18.27
CA SER A 497 -26.68 -13.38 -17.88
C SER A 497 -27.66 -13.11 -16.73
N GLU A 498 -27.40 -12.07 -15.94
CA GLU A 498 -28.19 -11.61 -14.80
C GLU A 498 -29.34 -10.69 -15.20
N PHE A 499 -29.43 -10.31 -16.47
CA PHE A 499 -30.32 -9.27 -16.97
C PHE A 499 -31.21 -9.75 -18.12
N ALA A 500 -32.31 -9.03 -18.31
CA ALA A 500 -33.16 -9.09 -19.49
C ALA A 500 -33.22 -7.73 -20.16
N VAL A 501 -33.52 -7.71 -21.46
CA VAL A 501 -33.71 -6.47 -22.20
C VAL A 501 -34.92 -5.71 -21.67
N ASP A 502 -34.72 -4.43 -21.35
CA ASP A 502 -35.76 -3.49 -20.97
C ASP A 502 -36.04 -2.49 -22.10
N SER A 503 -34.99 -1.82 -22.61
CA SER A 503 -35.08 -0.89 -23.73
C SER A 503 -33.79 -0.84 -24.56
N GLN A 504 -33.73 0.02 -25.58
CA GLN A 504 -32.72 0.02 -26.65
C GLN A 504 -31.25 0.15 -26.19
N LEU A 505 -30.99 0.54 -24.94
CA LEU A 505 -29.64 0.60 -24.33
C LEU A 505 -29.66 0.27 -22.83
N SER A 506 -30.72 -0.41 -22.37
CA SER A 506 -30.94 -0.67 -20.95
C SER A 506 -31.35 -2.11 -20.73
N LEU A 507 -30.69 -2.75 -19.78
CA LEU A 507 -31.03 -4.08 -19.29
C LEU A 507 -31.50 -3.98 -17.84
N ILE A 508 -32.49 -4.80 -17.48
CA ILE A 508 -33.02 -4.89 -16.12
C ILE A 508 -32.72 -6.26 -15.52
N ALA A 509 -32.28 -6.28 -14.26
CA ALA A 509 -31.91 -7.48 -13.55
C ALA A 509 -33.11 -8.43 -13.43
N LEU A 510 -32.86 -9.72 -13.70
CA LEU A 510 -33.84 -10.78 -13.49
C LEU A 510 -34.20 -10.88 -11.99
N PRO A 511 -35.46 -11.19 -11.65
CA PRO A 511 -35.83 -11.45 -10.26
C PRO A 511 -34.95 -12.54 -9.65
N GLU A 512 -34.45 -12.31 -8.43
CA GLU A 512 -33.54 -13.20 -7.69
C GLU A 512 -32.12 -13.35 -8.29
N SER A 513 -31.74 -12.58 -9.31
CA SER A 513 -30.35 -12.53 -9.76
C SER A 513 -29.47 -11.78 -8.76
N ALA A 514 -28.15 -11.97 -8.85
CA ALA A 514 -27.21 -11.27 -7.99
C ALA A 514 -27.23 -9.73 -8.21
N ALA A 515 -27.66 -9.29 -9.39
CA ALA A 515 -27.81 -7.88 -9.75
C ALA A 515 -29.10 -7.25 -9.21
N ALA A 516 -30.10 -8.05 -8.82
CA ALA A 516 -31.41 -7.54 -8.42
C ALA A 516 -31.31 -6.60 -7.20
N GLY A 517 -31.68 -5.34 -7.40
CA GLY A 517 -31.71 -4.31 -6.37
C GLY A 517 -30.34 -3.73 -5.96
N ARG A 518 -29.26 -4.05 -6.70
CA ARG A 518 -27.91 -3.51 -6.49
C ARG A 518 -27.50 -2.57 -7.62
N ILE A 519 -26.44 -1.79 -7.42
CA ILE A 519 -25.89 -0.92 -8.46
C ILE A 519 -24.86 -1.70 -9.29
N ASP A 520 -24.99 -1.65 -10.62
CA ASP A 520 -24.06 -2.33 -11.53
C ASP A 520 -22.74 -1.55 -11.66
N LEU A 521 -21.67 -2.08 -11.06
CA LEU A 521 -20.36 -1.42 -11.04
C LEU A 521 -19.77 -1.22 -12.44
N TRP A 522 -20.03 -2.17 -13.34
CA TRP A 522 -19.58 -2.09 -14.74
C TRP A 522 -20.17 -0.86 -15.45
N THR A 523 -21.47 -0.63 -15.30
CA THR A 523 -22.14 0.55 -15.86
C THR A 523 -21.54 1.84 -15.32
N VAL A 524 -21.31 1.94 -14.02
CA VAL A 524 -20.71 3.14 -13.41
C VAL A 524 -19.33 3.41 -13.99
N ILE A 525 -18.44 2.41 -14.02
CA ILE A 525 -17.09 2.60 -14.55
C ILE A 525 -17.11 3.01 -16.03
N LEU A 526 -17.97 2.41 -16.85
CA LEU A 526 -18.10 2.81 -18.25
C LEU A 526 -18.62 4.24 -18.43
N HIS A 527 -19.53 4.68 -17.56
CA HIS A 527 -20.03 6.04 -17.53
C HIS A 527 -18.90 7.03 -17.21
N GLU A 528 -18.14 6.77 -16.14
CA GLU A 528 -17.03 7.63 -15.74
C GLU A 528 -15.90 7.64 -16.79
N LEU A 529 -15.62 6.52 -17.45
CA LEU A 529 -14.69 6.49 -18.59
C LEU A 529 -15.18 7.36 -19.75
N GLY A 530 -16.49 7.46 -19.96
CA GLY A 530 -17.11 8.37 -20.93
C GLY A 530 -16.76 9.83 -20.66
N HIS A 531 -16.88 10.27 -19.40
CA HIS A 531 -16.47 11.61 -18.96
C HIS A 531 -14.96 11.85 -19.24
N LEU A 532 -14.10 10.86 -18.97
CA LEU A 532 -12.64 10.99 -19.21
C LEU A 532 -12.22 11.05 -20.68
N VAL A 533 -13.10 10.68 -21.61
CA VAL A 533 -12.89 10.85 -23.05
C VAL A 533 -13.74 11.97 -23.65
N GLY A 534 -14.38 12.78 -22.80
CA GLY A 534 -15.07 14.03 -23.18
C GLY A 534 -16.52 13.88 -23.58
N TYR A 535 -17.22 12.84 -23.12
CA TYR A 535 -18.68 12.76 -23.23
C TYR A 535 -19.35 13.35 -22.00
N GLU A 536 -20.39 14.15 -22.25
CA GLU A 536 -21.23 14.75 -21.23
C GLU A 536 -22.42 13.84 -20.89
N HIS A 537 -23.14 14.19 -19.82
CA HIS A 537 -24.42 13.57 -19.52
C HIS A 537 -25.43 13.70 -20.68
N GLU A 538 -26.19 12.63 -20.92
CA GLU A 538 -27.24 12.57 -21.92
C GLU A 538 -28.59 12.22 -21.29
N SER A 539 -29.68 12.59 -21.97
CA SER A 539 -31.04 12.26 -21.52
C SER A 539 -31.40 10.77 -21.54
N ALA A 540 -30.57 9.92 -22.19
CA ALA A 540 -30.77 8.49 -22.31
C ALA A 540 -29.44 7.74 -22.56
N GLY A 541 -29.37 6.47 -22.16
CA GLY A 541 -28.22 5.59 -22.43
C GLY A 541 -27.23 5.50 -21.27
N LEU A 542 -25.98 5.16 -21.61
CA LEU A 542 -24.89 5.01 -20.63
C LEU A 542 -24.59 6.31 -19.90
N MET A 543 -24.63 7.45 -20.59
CA MET A 543 -24.31 8.77 -20.03
C MET A 543 -25.50 9.43 -19.31
N GLU A 544 -26.54 8.69 -18.89
CA GLU A 544 -27.59 9.28 -18.04
C GLU A 544 -27.03 9.71 -16.67
N GLU A 545 -27.44 10.88 -16.17
CA GLU A 545 -27.06 11.44 -14.85
C GLU A 545 -27.43 10.51 -13.67
N THR A 546 -28.41 9.62 -13.87
CA THR A 546 -28.85 8.70 -12.84
C THR A 546 -28.85 7.24 -13.28
N LEU A 547 -28.44 6.35 -12.38
CA LEU A 547 -28.53 4.91 -12.53
C LEU A 547 -29.53 4.32 -11.54
N SER A 548 -30.47 3.53 -12.05
CA SER A 548 -31.43 2.82 -11.20
C SER A 548 -30.85 1.51 -10.66
N PRO A 549 -31.18 1.11 -9.42
CA PRO A 549 -30.81 -0.21 -8.90
C PRO A 549 -31.35 -1.34 -9.79
N GLY A 550 -30.50 -2.34 -10.05
CA GLY A 550 -30.79 -3.47 -10.92
C GLY A 550 -30.80 -3.13 -12.40
N VAL A 551 -30.31 -1.96 -12.81
CA VAL A 551 -30.19 -1.60 -14.23
C VAL A 551 -28.72 -1.67 -14.65
N ARG A 552 -28.48 -2.23 -15.84
CA ARG A 552 -27.22 -2.11 -16.58
C ARG A 552 -27.47 -1.27 -17.82
N LYS A 553 -26.67 -0.23 -18.02
CA LYS A 553 -26.70 0.56 -19.26
C LYS A 553 -25.64 0.06 -20.22
N LEU A 554 -25.96 0.09 -21.51
CA LEU A 554 -25.06 -0.26 -22.60
C LEU A 554 -24.72 1.01 -23.38
N SER A 555 -23.51 1.09 -23.92
CA SER A 555 -23.09 2.25 -24.72
C SER A 555 -23.54 2.10 -26.18
N ALA A 556 -23.93 3.22 -26.78
CA ALA A 556 -24.25 3.28 -28.22
C ALA A 556 -22.99 3.24 -29.10
N TRP A 557 -21.80 3.41 -28.52
CA TRP A 557 -20.54 3.39 -29.26
C TRP A 557 -19.95 1.98 -29.33
N ASN A 558 -20.53 1.03 -28.60
CA ASN A 558 -20.13 -0.35 -28.60
C ASN A 558 -20.80 -1.16 -29.70
N ALA A 559 -19.99 -1.59 -30.68
CA ALA A 559 -20.43 -2.46 -31.76
C ALA A 559 -21.02 -3.79 -31.25
N ASP A 560 -20.59 -4.26 -30.07
CA ASP A 560 -21.18 -5.46 -29.44
C ASP A 560 -22.57 -5.18 -28.87
N SER A 561 -22.86 -3.95 -28.45
CA SER A 561 -24.22 -3.55 -28.03
C SER A 561 -25.17 -3.56 -29.24
N ASP A 562 -24.73 -3.03 -30.39
CA ASP A 562 -25.49 -3.11 -31.64
C ASP A 562 -25.75 -4.56 -32.07
N LEU A 563 -24.74 -5.43 -31.98
CA LEU A 563 -24.87 -6.86 -32.30
C LEU A 563 -25.78 -7.61 -31.32
N PHE A 564 -25.66 -7.32 -30.01
CA PHE A 564 -26.51 -7.90 -28.98
C PHE A 564 -27.98 -7.56 -29.22
N PHE A 565 -28.33 -6.28 -29.38
CA PHE A 565 -29.72 -5.88 -29.63
C PHE A 565 -30.23 -6.37 -30.97
N ALA A 566 -29.40 -6.45 -32.01
CA ALA A 566 -29.78 -7.07 -33.29
C ALA A 566 -30.13 -8.56 -33.13
N SER A 567 -29.35 -9.31 -32.35
CA SER A 567 -29.59 -10.73 -32.09
C SER A 567 -30.86 -10.98 -31.25
N VAL A 568 -31.12 -10.13 -30.25
CA VAL A 568 -32.34 -10.21 -29.45
C VAL A 568 -33.57 -9.86 -30.29
N GLN A 569 -33.46 -8.90 -31.22
CA GLN A 569 -34.53 -8.58 -32.16
C GLN A 569 -34.84 -9.76 -33.08
N GLU A 570 -33.83 -10.45 -33.60
CA GLU A 570 -34.01 -11.67 -34.40
C GLU A 570 -34.66 -12.81 -33.58
N GLU A 571 -34.30 -13.01 -32.31
CA GLU A 571 -34.94 -14.00 -31.45
C GLU A 571 -36.41 -13.65 -31.13
N ALA A 572 -36.73 -12.37 -30.94
CA ALA A 572 -38.09 -11.89 -30.72
C ALA A 572 -38.98 -12.04 -31.97
N GLU A 573 -38.43 -11.90 -33.18
CA GLU A 573 -39.14 -12.13 -34.45
C GLU A 573 -39.35 -13.62 -34.78
N LEU A 574 -38.59 -14.53 -34.17
CA LEU A 574 -38.67 -15.98 -34.39
C LEU A 574 -39.66 -16.71 -33.47
N LEU A 575 -40.33 -16.02 -32.54
CA LEU A 575 -41.40 -16.58 -31.72
C LEU A 575 -42.77 -16.42 -32.43
N PRO A 576 -43.39 -17.51 -32.96
CA PRO A 576 -44.78 -17.43 -33.40
C PRO A 576 -45.68 -17.31 -32.15
N PHE A 577 -46.59 -16.34 -32.18
CA PHE A 577 -47.65 -16.12 -31.18
C PHE A 577 -48.36 -17.39 -30.70
#